data_AF-A0A3R9NCI9-F1
#
_entry.id   AF-A0A3R9NCI9-F1
#
_cell.length_a   1.000
_cell.length_b   1.000
_cell.length_c   1.000
_cell.angle_alpha   90.00
_cell.angle_beta   90.00
_cell.angle_gamma   90.00
#
_symmetry.space_group_name_H-M   'P 1'
#
loop_
_entity.id
_entity.type
_entity.pdbx_description
1 polymer ?
#
loop_
_entity_poly.entity_id
_entity_poly.type
_entity_poly.pdbx_seq_one_letter_code
_entity_poly.pdbx_strand_id
1 'polypeptide(L)'
;MVKLRSLIIENIKNVQYGVIDFQNKSDFINVTGIYGQNGSGKTAVVDVFEVLSALMRGESIPQHTKGIFNAIDQVGENAITLELEVPETYIIRYKVEFVASEPTGVQDVMVVKEELAYKPLESGARYRYLLRYEYEGSNFDTEQPRHTGYLKSQRSIMGKDAVSVLTKTIIDDNRSFVFSKELVGFIYTSSKQDLSTLVEIYNVIQDFYQNLRIFTQELSSLNSSGVTPITINYQNRDSHVSYQGIIPMFLQSGGTSINEEIYSVYESTIDYLNEIVPIIIPDLRLEMEASEIEIRSDGQKIRNVSFISNRAGKRFSLKHESEGIRKIISMLGFLVEVYNKENIIAVIDELDAGVFEYLLGELIEIFSESAKGQLIFTSHNLRVLEKLPSYKVVFSTACPTNRYIRLTGIKPSNNLRDIYLRGIQLGGHEEELYQGVSNSKIKRALRKAGIKLGE
;
A
#
# COMPACT_ATOMS: atom_id res chain seq x y z
N MET A 1 10.56 -8.41 15.34
CA MET A 1 10.28 -7.66 14.09
C MET A 1 8.96 -8.16 13.55
N VAL A 2 8.07 -7.28 13.11
CA VAL A 2 6.75 -7.68 12.59
C VAL A 2 6.85 -8.08 11.12
N LYS A 3 6.16 -9.15 10.73
CA LYS A 3 6.03 -9.60 9.34
C LYS A 3 4.55 -9.67 8.97
N LEU A 4 4.26 -9.37 7.71
CA LEU A 4 2.93 -9.56 7.15
C LEU A 4 2.69 -11.06 6.93
N ARG A 5 1.60 -11.58 7.49
CA ARG A 5 1.24 -13.00 7.41
C ARG A 5 0.13 -13.26 6.41
N SER A 6 -0.98 -12.55 6.47
CA SER A 6 -2.08 -12.71 5.52
C SER A 6 -2.93 -11.46 5.38
N LEU A 7 -3.62 -11.36 4.25
CA LEU A 7 -4.63 -10.34 3.96
C LEU A 7 -5.89 -11.04 3.39
N ILE A 8 -7.05 -10.70 3.93
CA ILE A 8 -8.36 -11.13 3.43
C ILE A 8 -9.15 -9.87 3.04
N ILE A 9 -9.72 -9.89 1.85
CA ILE A 9 -10.55 -8.81 1.30
C ILE A 9 -11.92 -9.38 0.99
N GLU A 10 -12.97 -8.74 1.50
CA GLU A 10 -14.36 -9.14 1.31
C GLU A 10 -15.17 -7.96 0.80
N ASN A 11 -15.87 -8.16 -0.32
CA ASN A 11 -16.78 -7.20 -0.94
C ASN A 11 -16.20 -5.80 -1.26
N ILE A 12 -14.91 -5.67 -1.57
CA ILE A 12 -14.27 -4.38 -1.94
C ILE A 12 -13.94 -4.37 -3.43
N LYS A 13 -14.31 -3.30 -4.15
CA LYS A 13 -14.27 -3.21 -5.62
C LYS A 13 -14.87 -4.46 -6.26
N ASN A 14 -14.13 -5.09 -7.17
CA ASN A 14 -14.50 -6.31 -7.85
C ASN A 14 -14.10 -7.58 -7.06
N VAL A 15 -13.64 -7.47 -5.82
CA VAL A 15 -13.26 -8.59 -4.94
C VAL A 15 -14.44 -8.94 -4.03
N GLN A 16 -15.11 -10.05 -4.26
CA GLN A 16 -16.15 -10.53 -3.34
C GLN A 16 -15.52 -11.28 -2.16
N TYR A 17 -14.55 -12.16 -2.45
CA TYR A 17 -13.71 -12.80 -1.45
C TYR A 17 -12.35 -13.14 -2.04
N GLY A 18 -11.29 -12.82 -1.31
CA GLY A 18 -9.93 -13.16 -1.70
C GLY A 18 -8.99 -13.20 -0.51
N VAL A 19 -8.07 -14.17 -0.52
CA VAL A 19 -7.05 -14.34 0.52
C VAL A 19 -5.66 -14.33 -0.11
N ILE A 20 -4.77 -13.52 0.43
CA ILE A 20 -3.35 -13.54 0.10
C ILE A 20 -2.59 -13.94 1.36
N ASP A 21 -2.02 -15.14 1.33
CA ASP A 21 -1.07 -15.60 2.34
C ASP A 21 0.35 -15.14 1.97
N PHE A 22 1.12 -14.58 2.89
CA PHE A 22 2.49 -14.11 2.66
C PHE A 22 3.52 -15.05 3.28
N GLN A 23 3.13 -16.27 3.62
CA GLN A 23 3.98 -17.37 4.02
C GLN A 23 3.94 -18.49 2.96
N ASN A 24 5.04 -19.23 2.89
CA ASN A 24 5.09 -20.51 2.23
C ASN A 24 5.61 -21.53 3.25
N LYS A 25 4.72 -22.41 3.71
CA LYS A 25 4.98 -23.29 4.86
C LYS A 25 5.28 -22.45 6.12
N SER A 26 6.51 -22.53 6.65
CA SER A 26 6.96 -21.77 7.83
C SER A 26 7.64 -20.45 7.47
N ASP A 27 8.00 -20.25 6.20
CA ASP A 27 8.88 -19.15 5.81
C ASP A 27 8.08 -17.99 5.22
N PHE A 28 8.43 -16.77 5.61
CA PHE A 28 7.82 -15.57 5.02
C PHE A 28 8.31 -15.37 3.60
N ILE A 29 7.39 -14.98 2.72
CA ILE A 29 7.68 -14.62 1.35
C ILE A 29 8.18 -13.17 1.34
N ASN A 30 9.44 -12.98 0.96
CA ASN A 30 10.07 -11.66 0.83
C ASN A 30 9.61 -10.89 -0.41
N VAL A 31 9.17 -11.57 -1.48
CA VAL A 31 8.66 -10.94 -2.71
C VAL A 31 7.37 -11.61 -3.13
N THR A 32 6.28 -10.84 -3.22
CA THR A 32 4.98 -11.30 -3.70
C THR A 32 4.52 -10.46 -4.88
N GLY A 33 4.51 -11.05 -6.08
CA GLY A 33 4.00 -10.41 -7.28
C GLY A 33 2.53 -10.80 -7.55
N ILE A 34 1.66 -9.81 -7.73
CA ILE A 34 0.24 -9.99 -8.00
C ILE A 34 -0.04 -9.73 -9.49
N TYR A 35 -0.47 -10.79 -10.19
CA TYR A 35 -0.58 -10.85 -11.65
C TYR A 35 -2.00 -11.14 -12.11
N GLY A 36 -2.42 -10.58 -13.24
CA GLY A 36 -3.77 -10.80 -13.78
C GLY A 36 -4.17 -9.72 -14.77
N GLN A 37 -5.34 -9.89 -15.38
CA GLN A 37 -5.88 -8.94 -16.36
C GLN A 37 -6.22 -7.57 -15.75
N ASN A 38 -6.42 -6.56 -16.59
CA ASN A 38 -6.90 -5.25 -16.14
C ASN A 38 -8.30 -5.40 -15.51
N GLY A 39 -8.53 -4.67 -14.42
CA GLY A 39 -9.79 -4.78 -13.67
C GLY A 39 -9.99 -6.10 -12.92
N SER A 40 -8.95 -6.94 -12.77
CA SER A 40 -9.06 -8.19 -12.00
C SER A 40 -8.97 -7.97 -10.48
N GLY A 41 -8.66 -6.76 -9.99
CA GLY A 41 -8.58 -6.47 -8.54
C GLY A 41 -7.17 -6.54 -7.96
N LYS A 42 -6.13 -6.35 -8.79
CA LYS A 42 -4.75 -6.22 -8.33
C LYS A 42 -4.56 -4.95 -7.48
N THR A 43 -4.94 -3.80 -8.04
CA THR A 43 -4.86 -2.49 -7.37
C THR A 43 -5.67 -2.45 -6.07
N ALA A 44 -6.76 -3.22 -5.97
CA ALA A 44 -7.56 -3.33 -4.75
C ALA A 44 -6.73 -3.74 -3.52
N VAL A 45 -5.66 -4.54 -3.71
CA VAL A 45 -4.74 -4.92 -2.64
C VAL A 45 -3.97 -3.70 -2.14
N VAL A 46 -3.49 -2.85 -3.04
CA VAL A 46 -2.75 -1.63 -2.69
C VAL A 46 -3.67 -0.62 -2.00
N ASP A 47 -4.87 -0.41 -2.54
CA ASP A 47 -5.87 0.49 -1.94
C ASP A 47 -6.23 0.06 -0.51
N VAL A 48 -6.37 -1.25 -0.28
CA VAL A 48 -6.66 -1.81 1.04
C VAL A 48 -5.53 -1.55 2.03
N PHE A 49 -4.26 -1.65 1.62
CA PHE A 49 -3.14 -1.28 2.48
C PHE A 49 -3.13 0.21 2.82
N GLU A 50 -3.55 1.07 1.90
CA GLU A 50 -3.65 2.51 2.15
C GLU A 50 -4.72 2.83 3.20
N VAL A 51 -5.91 2.22 3.08
CA VAL A 51 -6.98 2.31 4.08
C VAL A 51 -6.49 1.79 5.44
N LEU A 52 -5.90 0.59 5.48
CA LEU A 52 -5.39 0.02 6.73
C LEU A 52 -4.35 0.92 7.40
N SER A 53 -3.43 1.49 6.61
CA SER A 53 -2.41 2.42 7.11
C SER A 53 -3.03 3.66 7.75
N ALA A 54 -4.01 4.28 7.08
CA ALA A 54 -4.70 5.46 7.61
C ALA A 54 -5.44 5.13 8.91
N LEU A 55 -6.21 4.03 8.93
CA LEU A 55 -6.94 3.59 10.11
C LEU A 55 -6.01 3.32 11.30
N MET A 56 -4.90 2.59 11.09
CA MET A 56 -3.95 2.28 12.16
C MET A 56 -3.21 3.51 12.72
N ARG A 57 -3.10 4.59 11.94
CA ARG A 57 -2.58 5.90 12.38
C ARG A 57 -3.62 6.73 13.14
N GLY A 58 -4.87 6.25 13.23
CA GLY A 58 -6.00 7.00 13.76
C GLY A 58 -6.39 8.18 12.86
N GLU A 59 -6.11 8.09 11.57
CA GLU A 59 -6.47 9.06 10.53
C GLU A 59 -7.80 8.67 9.86
N SER A 60 -8.43 9.62 9.17
CA SER A 60 -9.64 9.38 8.39
C SER A 60 -9.35 8.52 7.18
N ILE A 61 -10.34 7.73 6.72
CA ILE A 61 -10.27 7.01 5.45
C ILE A 61 -9.93 8.02 4.33
N PRO A 62 -8.85 7.80 3.55
CA PRO A 62 -8.44 8.73 2.50
C PRO A 62 -9.56 8.94 1.48
N GLN A 63 -9.83 10.20 1.13
CA GLN A 63 -11.01 10.56 0.35
C GLN A 63 -11.05 9.86 -1.02
N HIS A 64 -9.89 9.67 -1.66
CA HIS A 64 -9.79 8.98 -2.94
C HIS A 64 -10.05 7.46 -2.85
N THR A 65 -9.78 6.86 -1.69
CA THR A 65 -10.07 5.43 -1.44
C THR A 65 -11.54 5.17 -1.14
N LYS A 66 -12.38 6.18 -0.87
CA LYS A 66 -13.80 5.93 -0.55
C LYS A 66 -14.55 5.25 -1.71
N GLY A 67 -14.17 5.56 -2.94
CA GLY A 67 -14.72 4.96 -4.17
C GLY A 67 -14.47 3.46 -4.35
N ILE A 68 -13.67 2.84 -3.48
CA ILE A 68 -13.36 1.40 -3.56
C ILE A 68 -14.41 0.52 -2.89
N PHE A 69 -15.20 1.08 -1.96
CA PHE A 69 -16.18 0.35 -1.18
C PHE A 69 -17.47 0.20 -1.96
N ASN A 70 -18.05 -0.99 -1.93
CA ASN A 70 -19.33 -1.24 -2.57
C ASN A 70 -20.46 -0.79 -1.65
N ALA A 71 -21.51 -0.22 -2.25
CA ALA A 71 -22.67 0.26 -1.51
C ALA A 71 -23.33 -0.89 -0.73
N ILE A 72 -23.77 -0.60 0.50
CA ILE A 72 -24.30 -1.62 1.42
C ILE A 72 -25.50 -2.38 0.81
N ASP A 73 -26.35 -1.70 0.06
CA ASP A 73 -27.54 -2.28 -0.56
C ASP A 73 -27.21 -3.26 -1.70
N GLN A 74 -25.99 -3.22 -2.24
CA GLN A 74 -25.58 -4.07 -3.37
C GLN A 74 -24.95 -5.39 -2.91
N VAL A 75 -24.08 -5.36 -1.89
CA VAL A 75 -23.25 -6.52 -1.50
C VAL A 75 -23.17 -6.75 0.01
N GLY A 76 -23.82 -5.91 0.82
CA GLY A 76 -23.72 -5.94 2.28
C GLY A 76 -22.45 -5.27 2.80
N GLU A 77 -21.91 -5.79 3.90
CA GLU A 77 -20.72 -5.25 4.56
C GLU A 77 -19.45 -5.52 3.73
N ASN A 78 -18.59 -4.51 3.68
CA ASN A 78 -17.25 -4.61 3.15
C ASN A 78 -16.32 -5.00 4.31
N ALA A 79 -15.34 -5.88 4.12
CA ALA A 79 -14.43 -6.25 5.20
C ALA A 79 -12.98 -6.41 4.76
N ILE A 80 -12.07 -6.07 5.67
CA ILE A 80 -10.64 -6.30 5.54
C ILE A 80 -10.18 -7.03 6.80
N THR A 81 -9.49 -8.16 6.62
CA THR A 81 -8.77 -8.84 7.72
C THR A 81 -7.28 -8.87 7.44
N LEU A 82 -6.50 -8.29 8.33
CA LEU A 82 -5.04 -8.31 8.30
C LEU A 82 -4.51 -9.21 9.42
N GLU A 83 -3.55 -10.07 9.08
CA GLU A 83 -2.74 -10.78 10.06
C GLU A 83 -1.28 -10.36 10.00
N LEU A 84 -0.76 -9.99 11.16
CA LEU A 84 0.64 -9.69 11.40
C LEU A 84 1.21 -10.76 12.32
N GLU A 85 2.46 -11.14 12.10
CA GLU A 85 3.15 -12.10 12.95
C GLU A 85 4.40 -11.45 13.54
N VAL A 86 4.54 -11.58 14.85
CA VAL A 86 5.82 -11.44 15.52
C VAL A 86 6.43 -12.85 15.56
N PRO A 87 7.47 -13.13 14.75
CA PRO A 87 8.01 -14.46 14.58
C PRO A 87 8.32 -15.11 15.92
N GLU A 88 7.96 -16.39 16.03
CA GLU A 88 8.17 -17.22 17.24
C GLU A 88 7.40 -16.76 18.50
N THR A 89 6.68 -15.63 18.45
CA THR A 89 5.96 -15.09 19.61
C THR A 89 4.44 -15.23 19.46
N TYR A 90 3.81 -14.48 18.55
CA TYR A 90 2.34 -14.45 18.40
C TYR A 90 1.90 -13.86 17.06
N ILE A 91 0.64 -14.13 16.72
CA ILE A 91 -0.08 -13.53 15.58
C ILE A 91 -1.06 -12.49 16.11
N ILE A 92 -1.07 -11.30 15.52
CA ILE A 92 -2.09 -10.27 15.69
C ILE A 92 -3.04 -10.35 14.51
N ARG A 93 -4.35 -10.35 14.78
CA ARG A 93 -5.39 -10.24 13.76
C ARG A 93 -6.19 -8.96 13.99
N TYR A 94 -6.27 -8.14 12.96
CA TYR A 94 -7.14 -6.98 12.90
C TYR A 94 -8.18 -7.20 11.80
N LYS A 95 -9.46 -7.22 12.15
CA LYS A 95 -10.59 -7.24 11.21
C LYS A 95 -11.35 -5.93 11.33
N VAL A 96 -11.68 -5.31 10.21
CA VAL A 96 -12.52 -4.12 10.13
C VAL A 96 -13.61 -4.31 9.08
N GLU A 97 -14.83 -3.90 9.42
CA GLU A 97 -16.01 -3.95 8.55
C GLU A 97 -16.53 -2.53 8.30
N PHE A 98 -16.96 -2.28 7.07
CA PHE A 98 -17.38 -0.98 6.58
C PHE A 98 -18.75 -1.06 5.90
N VAL A 99 -19.47 0.06 5.98
CA VAL A 99 -20.65 0.33 5.17
C VAL A 99 -20.38 1.56 4.31
N ALA A 100 -20.84 1.51 3.07
CA ALA A 100 -20.72 2.62 2.13
C ALA A 100 -22.08 3.00 1.55
N SER A 101 -22.29 4.28 1.30
CA SER A 101 -23.46 4.78 0.58
C SER A 101 -23.35 4.50 -0.93
N GLU A 102 -24.47 4.66 -1.64
CA GLU A 102 -24.46 4.70 -3.10
C GLU A 102 -23.60 5.88 -3.61
N PRO A 103 -22.82 5.70 -4.68
CA PRO A 103 -21.91 6.72 -5.18
C PRO A 103 -22.64 7.81 -6.00
N THR A 104 -23.64 8.48 -5.41
CA THR A 104 -24.32 9.63 -6.02
C THR A 104 -23.55 10.92 -5.72
N GLY A 105 -22.38 11.08 -6.35
CA GLY A 105 -21.53 12.28 -6.23
C GLY A 105 -20.39 12.11 -5.23
N VAL A 106 -20.69 12.13 -3.93
CA VAL A 106 -19.72 11.82 -2.86
C VAL A 106 -20.18 10.54 -2.18
N GLN A 107 -19.29 9.57 -2.10
CA GLN A 107 -19.53 8.33 -1.38
C GLN A 107 -19.06 8.49 0.07
N ASP A 108 -19.94 8.21 1.02
CA ASP A 108 -19.61 8.17 2.44
C ASP A 108 -19.34 6.73 2.85
N VAL A 109 -18.35 6.55 3.73
CA VAL A 109 -17.86 5.23 4.15
C VAL A 109 -17.62 5.28 5.65
N MET A 110 -18.31 4.42 6.40
CA MET A 110 -18.22 4.36 7.85
C MET A 110 -17.61 3.02 8.30
N VAL A 111 -16.76 3.07 9.32
CA VAL A 111 -16.29 1.90 10.04
C VAL A 111 -17.37 1.48 11.04
N VAL A 112 -17.96 0.30 10.84
CA VAL A 112 -19.07 -0.19 11.68
C VAL A 112 -18.65 -1.23 12.70
N LYS A 113 -17.53 -1.93 12.45
CA LYS A 113 -17.05 -2.95 13.38
C LYS A 113 -15.56 -3.13 13.26
N GLU A 114 -14.92 -3.34 14.40
CA GLU A 114 -13.49 -3.60 14.49
C GLU A 114 -13.22 -4.69 15.51
N GLU A 115 -12.38 -5.65 15.15
CA GLU A 115 -11.92 -6.72 16.02
C GLU A 115 -10.39 -6.75 16.04
N LEU A 116 -9.81 -6.54 17.21
CA LEU A 116 -8.39 -6.76 17.46
C LEU A 116 -8.24 -8.01 18.34
N ALA A 117 -7.55 -9.01 17.82
CA ALA A 117 -7.30 -10.27 18.50
C ALA A 117 -5.82 -10.66 18.40
N TYR A 118 -5.37 -11.52 19.32
CA TYR A 118 -4.04 -12.09 19.27
C TYR A 118 -4.05 -13.59 19.54
N LYS A 119 -3.03 -14.30 19.05
CA LYS A 119 -2.86 -15.74 19.23
C LYS A 119 -1.38 -16.05 19.46
N PRO A 120 -0.99 -16.57 20.64
CA PRO A 120 0.36 -17.11 20.87
C PRO A 120 0.73 -18.21 19.88
N LEU A 121 2.00 -18.30 19.48
CA LEU A 121 2.51 -19.37 18.62
C LEU A 121 2.84 -20.66 19.41
N GLU A 122 1.87 -21.14 20.18
CA GLU A 122 1.97 -22.38 20.96
C GLU A 122 0.98 -23.43 20.44
N SER A 123 1.31 -24.71 20.61
CA SER A 123 0.45 -25.81 20.16
C SER A 123 -0.93 -25.74 20.83
N GLY A 124 -1.99 -25.78 20.02
CA GLY A 124 -3.38 -25.70 20.50
C GLY A 124 -3.87 -24.29 20.88
N ALA A 125 -3.04 -23.26 20.74
CA ALA A 125 -3.45 -21.87 21.01
C ALA A 125 -4.59 -21.42 20.09
N ARG A 126 -5.48 -20.57 20.64
CA ARG A 126 -6.61 -19.97 19.93
C ARG A 126 -6.52 -18.44 20.01
N TYR A 127 -7.18 -17.77 19.07
CA TYR A 127 -7.32 -16.32 19.12
C TYR A 127 -8.06 -15.89 20.39
N ARG A 128 -7.53 -14.86 21.03
CA ARG A 128 -8.12 -14.16 22.16
C ARG A 128 -8.43 -12.73 21.70
N TYR A 129 -9.70 -12.35 21.79
CA TYR A 129 -10.13 -10.98 21.49
C TYR A 129 -9.61 -10.03 22.56
N LEU A 130 -8.97 -8.94 22.12
CA LEU A 130 -8.49 -7.85 22.98
C LEU A 130 -9.51 -6.72 22.99
N LEU A 131 -9.92 -6.31 21.80
CA LEU A 131 -10.92 -5.27 21.57
C LEU A 131 -11.91 -5.74 20.50
N ARG A 132 -13.19 -5.46 20.73
CA ARG A 132 -14.24 -5.54 19.75
C ARG A 132 -15.11 -4.31 19.85
N TYR A 133 -15.08 -3.48 18.84
CA TYR A 133 -15.96 -2.34 18.69
C TYR A 133 -17.06 -2.67 17.67
N GLU A 134 -18.28 -2.23 17.95
CA GLU A 134 -19.43 -2.38 17.07
C GLU A 134 -20.30 -1.12 17.18
N TYR A 135 -20.61 -0.53 16.03
CA TYR A 135 -21.52 0.58 15.88
C TYR A 135 -22.96 0.08 15.97
N GLU A 136 -23.79 0.81 16.72
CA GLU A 136 -25.22 0.55 16.86
C GLU A 136 -25.97 1.84 16.47
N GLY A 137 -26.57 1.83 15.30
CA GLY A 137 -27.35 2.95 14.76
C GLY A 137 -27.89 2.66 13.36
N SER A 138 -28.70 3.56 12.83
CA SER A 138 -29.14 3.53 11.42
C SER A 138 -27.97 3.88 10.50
N ASN A 139 -27.82 3.12 9.42
CA ASN A 139 -26.85 3.39 8.36
C ASN A 139 -27.42 4.49 7.46
N PHE A 140 -26.68 5.60 7.27
CA PHE A 140 -26.89 6.67 6.27
C PHE A 140 -28.29 7.33 6.15
N ASP A 141 -29.30 6.88 6.90
CA ASP A 141 -30.68 7.35 6.83
C ASP A 141 -31.19 7.62 8.26
N THR A 142 -31.10 8.87 8.71
CA THR A 142 -32.00 9.46 9.73
C THR A 142 -31.76 10.96 9.82
N GLU A 143 -32.83 11.76 9.95
CA GLU A 143 -32.73 13.22 10.20
C GLU A 143 -32.13 13.55 11.58
N GLN A 144 -31.99 12.56 12.48
CA GLN A 144 -31.23 12.62 13.73
C GLN A 144 -30.65 11.23 14.09
N PRO A 145 -29.48 10.86 13.53
CA PRO A 145 -28.88 9.57 13.84
C PRO A 145 -28.42 9.54 15.32
N ARG A 146 -28.88 8.53 16.06
CA ARG A 146 -28.26 8.18 17.33
C ARG A 146 -27.07 7.30 17.04
N HIS A 147 -25.89 7.91 16.96
CA HIS A 147 -24.64 7.17 16.88
C HIS A 147 -24.29 6.64 18.26
N THR A 148 -24.61 5.37 18.50
CA THR A 148 -24.14 4.64 19.68
C THR A 148 -23.15 3.58 19.27
N GLY A 149 -22.30 3.16 20.21
CA GLY A 149 -21.30 2.15 19.95
C GLY A 149 -21.01 1.36 21.21
N TYR A 150 -20.50 0.15 21.01
CA TYR A 150 -20.24 -0.77 22.09
C TYR A 150 -18.82 -1.34 21.98
N LEU A 151 -18.03 -1.15 23.04
CA LEU A 151 -16.67 -1.66 23.16
C LEU A 151 -16.63 -2.87 24.12
N LYS A 152 -16.41 -4.05 23.57
CA LYS A 152 -16.05 -5.28 24.29
C LYS A 152 -14.53 -5.34 24.44
N SER A 153 -14.08 -5.59 25.67
CA SER A 153 -12.66 -5.78 25.99
C SER A 153 -12.53 -6.75 27.16
N GLN A 154 -11.38 -7.41 27.29
CA GLN A 154 -11.13 -8.37 28.39
C GLN A 154 -11.18 -7.70 29.78
N ARG A 155 -10.86 -6.41 29.82
CA ARG A 155 -10.89 -5.55 31.01
C ARG A 155 -11.61 -4.26 30.63
N SER A 156 -12.43 -3.71 31.51
CA SER A 156 -13.11 -2.44 31.24
C SER A 156 -12.08 -1.33 31.02
N ILE A 157 -12.06 -0.78 29.80
CA ILE A 157 -11.20 0.35 29.42
C ILE A 157 -11.97 1.65 29.63
N MET A 158 -13.16 1.77 29.03
CA MET A 158 -13.97 2.99 29.09
C MET A 158 -15.40 2.68 29.54
N GLY A 159 -16.04 3.65 30.19
CA GLY A 159 -17.46 3.60 30.50
C GLY A 159 -18.33 3.75 29.25
N LYS A 160 -19.56 3.22 29.27
CA LYS A 160 -20.47 3.23 28.11
C LYS A 160 -20.72 4.63 27.55
N ASP A 161 -20.93 5.62 28.41
CA ASP A 161 -21.20 7.00 27.96
C ASP A 161 -20.00 7.59 27.21
N ALA A 162 -18.78 7.33 27.68
CA ALA A 162 -17.56 7.76 27.01
C ALA A 162 -17.37 7.07 25.65
N VAL A 163 -17.72 5.78 25.55
CA VAL A 163 -17.72 5.05 24.27
C VAL A 163 -18.72 5.67 23.29
N SER A 164 -19.94 5.98 23.73
CA SER A 164 -20.96 6.60 22.88
C SER A 164 -20.55 8.00 22.39
N VAL A 165 -19.98 8.83 23.27
CA VAL A 165 -19.47 10.16 22.89
C VAL A 165 -18.35 10.03 21.86
N LEU A 166 -17.39 9.14 22.10
CA LEU A 166 -16.28 8.92 21.18
C LEU A 166 -16.75 8.33 19.84
N THR A 167 -17.73 7.42 19.87
CA THR A 167 -18.34 6.83 18.66
C THR A 167 -18.85 7.91 17.72
N LYS A 168 -19.58 8.90 18.25
CA LYS A 168 -20.11 10.00 17.44
C LYS A 168 -19.00 10.73 16.68
N THR A 169 -17.95 11.16 17.39
CA THR A 169 -16.82 11.87 16.77
C THR A 169 -16.12 11.03 15.70
N ILE A 170 -15.93 9.74 15.96
CA ILE A 170 -15.18 8.85 15.06
C ILE A 170 -15.95 8.52 13.79
N ILE A 171 -17.28 8.37 13.89
CA ILE A 171 -18.15 8.17 12.72
C ILE A 171 -18.17 9.44 11.86
N ASP A 172 -18.33 10.62 12.46
CA ASP A 172 -18.30 11.89 11.74
C ASP A 172 -16.96 12.10 11.00
N ASP A 173 -15.85 11.68 11.61
CA ASP A 173 -14.50 11.79 11.04
C ASP A 173 -14.12 10.63 10.09
N ASN A 174 -14.93 9.57 9.95
CA ASN A 174 -14.60 8.32 9.24
C ASN A 174 -13.27 7.69 9.68
N ARG A 175 -13.04 7.58 11.00
CA ARG A 175 -11.81 7.02 11.60
C ARG A 175 -12.03 5.62 12.18
N SER A 176 -10.92 4.96 12.53
CA SER A 176 -10.93 3.77 13.38
C SER A 176 -11.28 4.12 14.82
N PHE A 177 -12.15 3.35 15.47
CA PHE A 177 -12.38 3.42 16.91
C PHE A 177 -11.22 2.84 17.69
N VAL A 178 -10.80 1.62 17.31
CA VAL A 178 -9.72 0.87 17.95
C VAL A 178 -8.38 1.61 17.89
N PHE A 179 -8.10 2.36 16.83
CA PHE A 179 -6.85 3.13 16.68
C PHE A 179 -7.02 4.63 16.87
N SER A 180 -8.15 5.07 17.41
CA SER A 180 -8.36 6.48 17.74
C SER A 180 -7.32 6.98 18.74
N LYS A 181 -6.83 8.21 18.53
CA LYS A 181 -5.83 8.84 19.42
C LYS A 181 -6.34 8.92 20.86
N GLU A 182 -7.65 9.08 21.00
CA GLU A 182 -8.38 9.17 22.25
C GLU A 182 -8.34 7.83 23.02
N LEU A 183 -8.71 6.71 22.38
CA LEU A 183 -8.64 5.38 23.00
C LEU A 183 -7.20 4.97 23.28
N VAL A 184 -6.30 5.19 22.32
CA VAL A 184 -4.87 4.88 22.45
C VAL A 184 -4.27 5.65 23.62
N GLY A 185 -4.49 6.97 23.70
CA GLY A 185 -4.03 7.80 24.81
C GLY A 185 -4.55 7.32 26.17
N PHE A 186 -5.80 6.86 26.23
CA PHE A 186 -6.35 6.27 27.44
C PHE A 186 -5.65 4.97 27.84
N ILE A 187 -5.35 4.09 26.87
CA ILE A 187 -4.65 2.82 27.10
C ILE A 187 -3.24 3.04 27.66
N TYR A 188 -2.47 3.98 27.10
CA TYR A 188 -1.12 4.29 27.59
C TYR A 188 -1.12 4.99 28.95
N THR A 189 -2.08 5.89 29.20
CA THR A 189 -2.19 6.62 30.48
C THR A 189 -2.69 5.71 31.62
N SER A 190 -3.53 4.73 31.31
CA SER A 190 -4.13 3.81 32.29
C SER A 190 -3.21 2.65 32.66
N SER A 191 -1.89 2.86 32.68
CA SER A 191 -0.78 1.90 32.81
C SER A 191 -0.76 1.10 34.13
N LYS A 192 -1.87 0.42 34.41
CA LYS A 192 -1.98 -0.73 35.30
C LYS A 192 -1.26 -1.91 34.63
N GLN A 193 -0.61 -2.77 35.42
CA GLN A 193 0.02 -4.02 34.93
C GLN A 193 -0.93 -4.87 34.05
N ASP A 194 -2.24 -4.71 34.23
CA ASP A 194 -3.31 -5.46 33.57
C ASP A 194 -3.50 -5.19 32.06
N LEU A 195 -2.93 -4.10 31.49
CA LEU A 195 -3.07 -3.77 30.04
C LEU A 195 -1.76 -3.96 29.24
N SER A 196 -0.73 -4.56 29.84
CA SER A 196 0.60 -4.71 29.24
C SER A 196 0.59 -5.37 27.85
N THR A 197 -0.12 -6.48 27.67
CA THR A 197 -0.24 -7.15 26.35
C THR A 197 -0.90 -6.26 25.30
N LEU A 198 -1.88 -5.44 25.69
CA LEU A 198 -2.53 -4.53 24.75
C LEU A 198 -1.55 -3.44 24.30
N VAL A 199 -0.82 -2.83 25.23
CA VAL A 199 0.22 -1.83 24.94
C VAL A 199 1.31 -2.40 24.03
N GLU A 200 1.77 -3.62 24.30
CA GLU A 200 2.75 -4.32 23.45
C GLU A 200 2.24 -4.47 22.02
N ILE A 201 0.97 -4.87 21.85
CA ILE A 201 0.36 -5.06 20.53
C ILE A 201 0.18 -3.72 19.79
N TYR A 202 -0.21 -2.64 20.47
CA TYR A 202 -0.24 -1.32 19.86
C TYR A 202 1.15 -0.86 19.41
N ASN A 203 2.20 -1.11 20.20
CA ASN A 203 3.57 -0.81 19.78
C ASN A 203 3.97 -1.58 18.51
N VAL A 204 3.61 -2.87 18.41
CA VAL A 204 3.89 -3.68 17.21
C VAL A 204 3.13 -3.15 15.98
N ILE A 205 1.87 -2.73 16.14
CA ILE A 205 1.08 -2.15 15.05
C ILE A 205 1.65 -0.78 14.65
N GLN A 206 2.12 0.00 15.63
CA GLN A 206 2.81 1.25 15.41
C GLN A 206 4.10 1.05 14.61
N ASP A 207 4.93 0.09 15.00
CA ASP A 207 6.12 -0.28 14.24
C ASP A 207 5.75 -0.74 12.82
N PHE A 208 4.65 -1.48 12.66
CA PHE A 208 4.18 -1.93 11.34
C PHE A 208 3.84 -0.74 10.41
N TYR A 209 2.93 0.17 10.81
CA TYR A 209 2.51 1.25 9.91
C TYR A 209 3.60 2.32 9.70
N GLN A 210 4.55 2.45 10.64
CA GLN A 210 5.73 3.32 10.48
C GLN A 210 6.74 2.76 9.46
N ASN A 211 6.79 1.43 9.29
CA ASN A 211 7.69 0.75 8.36
C ASN A 211 7.00 0.30 7.05
N LEU A 212 5.69 0.52 6.93
CA LEU A 212 4.95 0.33 5.70
C LEU A 212 5.26 1.45 4.70
N ARG A 213 5.50 1.07 3.45
CA ARG A 213 5.73 1.95 2.31
C ARG A 213 4.71 1.62 1.24
N ILE A 214 3.93 2.60 0.80
CA ILE A 214 2.88 2.38 -0.20
C ILE A 214 3.15 3.32 -1.38
N PHE A 215 3.31 2.74 -2.56
CA PHE A 215 3.48 3.47 -3.81
C PHE A 215 2.23 3.28 -4.66
N THR A 216 1.32 4.24 -4.63
CA THR A 216 0.05 4.21 -5.36
C THR A 216 0.16 4.83 -6.75
N GLN A 217 -0.85 4.60 -7.59
CA GLN A 217 -0.97 5.31 -8.87
C GLN A 217 -1.10 6.82 -8.68
N GLU A 218 -1.70 7.28 -7.59
CA GLU A 218 -1.85 8.72 -7.30
C GLU A 218 -0.53 9.37 -6.96
N LEU A 219 0.31 8.69 -6.18
CA LEU A 219 1.68 9.14 -5.95
C LEU A 219 2.44 9.24 -7.28
N SER A 220 2.20 8.30 -8.20
CA SER A 220 2.79 8.36 -9.54
C SER A 220 2.22 9.50 -10.40
N SER A 221 0.94 9.86 -10.22
CA SER A 221 0.27 10.91 -10.99
C SER A 221 0.76 12.31 -10.62
N LEU A 222 1.34 12.52 -9.44
CA LEU A 222 2.01 13.77 -9.06
C LEU A 222 3.09 14.18 -10.07
N ASN A 223 3.74 13.22 -10.73
CA ASN A 223 4.73 13.51 -11.77
C ASN A 223 4.14 14.32 -12.93
N SER A 224 2.86 14.09 -13.27
CA SER A 224 2.15 14.86 -14.29
C SER A 224 1.86 16.30 -13.85
N SER A 225 1.80 16.55 -12.54
CA SER A 225 1.62 17.87 -11.91
C SER A 225 2.93 18.63 -11.70
N GLY A 226 4.05 18.11 -12.20
CA GLY A 226 5.38 18.72 -12.03
C GLY A 226 5.98 18.51 -10.65
N VAL A 227 5.54 17.49 -9.91
CA VAL A 227 6.08 17.11 -8.60
C VAL A 227 6.55 15.67 -8.64
N THR A 228 7.82 15.43 -8.32
CA THR A 228 8.35 14.07 -8.21
C THR A 228 8.50 13.71 -6.74
N PRO A 229 7.65 12.82 -6.19
CA PRO A 229 7.83 12.38 -4.81
C PRO A 229 9.10 11.53 -4.73
N ILE A 230 9.95 11.77 -3.72
CA ILE A 230 11.14 10.95 -3.48
C ILE A 230 11.10 10.41 -2.06
N THR A 231 11.56 9.18 -1.90
CA THR A 231 11.74 8.60 -0.56
C THR A 231 13.03 9.13 0.05
N ILE A 232 12.96 9.52 1.31
CA ILE A 232 14.11 9.98 2.08
C ILE A 232 14.36 9.03 3.23
N ASN A 233 15.64 8.78 3.48
CA ASN A 233 16.13 8.09 4.66
C ASN A 233 17.41 8.77 5.10
N TYR A 234 17.24 9.95 5.71
CA TYR A 234 18.32 10.80 6.15
C TYR A 234 18.59 10.58 7.64
N GLN A 235 19.86 10.45 8.00
CA GLN A 235 20.31 10.38 9.38
C GLN A 235 21.53 11.27 9.56
N ASN A 236 21.39 12.31 10.36
CA ASN A 236 22.50 13.13 10.80
C ASN A 236 22.95 12.66 12.19
N ARG A 237 24.17 12.12 12.26
CA ARG A 237 24.74 11.58 13.49
C ARG A 237 25.11 12.67 14.50
N ASP A 238 25.46 13.87 14.02
CA ASP A 238 25.93 14.96 14.87
C ASP A 238 24.76 15.73 15.51
N SER A 239 23.66 15.91 14.78
CA SER A 239 22.48 16.61 15.29
C SER A 239 21.39 15.69 15.87
N HIS A 240 21.58 14.36 15.80
CA HIS A 240 20.57 13.35 16.14
C HIS A 240 19.24 13.51 15.38
N VAL A 241 19.23 14.24 14.26
CA VAL A 241 18.06 14.43 13.42
C VAL A 241 17.99 13.31 12.38
N SER A 242 16.83 12.64 12.30
CA SER A 242 16.55 11.66 11.25
C SER A 242 15.23 11.99 10.57
N TYR A 243 15.24 12.00 9.24
CA TYR A 243 14.02 12.13 8.44
C TYR A 243 13.81 10.84 7.64
N GLN A 244 12.62 10.27 7.78
CA GLN A 244 12.16 9.14 6.98
C GLN A 244 10.77 9.45 6.44
N GLY A 245 10.54 9.13 5.17
CA GLY A 245 9.26 9.37 4.53
C GLY A 245 9.41 9.78 3.08
N ILE A 246 8.44 10.56 2.59
CA ILE A 246 8.40 11.05 1.22
C ILE A 246 8.50 12.57 1.26
N ILE A 247 9.38 13.16 0.45
CA ILE A 247 9.39 14.60 0.21
C ILE A 247 9.13 14.91 -1.26
N PRO A 248 8.39 15.99 -1.57
CA PRO A 248 8.08 16.37 -2.95
C PRO A 248 9.23 17.17 -3.58
N MET A 249 9.85 16.63 -4.64
CA MET A 249 10.70 17.43 -5.53
C MET A 249 9.81 18.25 -6.47
N PHE A 250 9.67 19.54 -6.19
CA PHE A 250 8.93 20.45 -7.05
C PHE A 250 9.78 20.84 -8.28
N LEU A 251 9.29 20.52 -9.48
CA LEU A 251 10.00 20.73 -10.75
C LEU A 251 9.53 22.02 -11.44
N GLN A 252 9.59 23.12 -10.70
CA GLN A 252 9.17 24.44 -11.19
C GLN A 252 10.25 25.08 -12.07
N SER A 253 9.81 25.85 -13.08
CA SER A 253 10.71 26.63 -13.92
C SER A 253 11.31 27.76 -13.07
N GLY A 254 12.63 27.73 -12.84
CA GLY A 254 13.33 28.70 -11.98
C GLY A 254 13.65 28.21 -10.57
N GLY A 255 13.35 26.95 -10.25
CA GLY A 255 13.66 26.33 -8.97
C GLY A 255 12.56 26.45 -7.92
N THR A 256 12.77 25.82 -6.76
CA THR A 256 11.89 25.88 -5.60
C THR A 256 12.64 26.36 -4.35
N SER A 257 12.04 27.29 -3.60
CA SER A 257 12.57 27.76 -2.33
C SER A 257 12.37 26.71 -1.23
N ILE A 258 13.45 26.26 -0.60
CA ILE A 258 13.44 25.28 0.49
C ILE A 258 14.25 25.79 1.69
N ASN A 259 13.96 25.24 2.87
CA ASN A 259 14.77 25.48 4.06
C ASN A 259 16.11 24.75 3.97
N GLU A 260 17.17 25.34 4.54
CA GLU A 260 18.52 24.77 4.53
C GLU A 260 18.58 23.36 5.15
N GLU A 261 17.75 23.08 6.17
CA GLU A 261 17.65 21.73 6.76
C GLU A 261 17.24 20.68 5.71
N ILE A 262 16.27 21.02 4.87
CA ILE A 262 15.76 20.13 3.80
C ILE A 262 16.78 20.02 2.66
N TYR A 263 17.59 21.05 2.41
CA TYR A 263 18.67 21.00 1.41
C TYR A 263 19.62 19.83 1.66
N SER A 264 20.07 19.66 2.92
CA SER A 264 20.96 18.55 3.30
C SER A 264 20.31 17.16 3.11
N VAL A 265 18.99 17.09 3.28
CA VAL A 265 18.20 15.86 3.04
C VAL A 265 18.16 15.53 1.55
N TYR A 266 17.93 16.52 0.69
CA TYR A 266 17.97 16.32 -0.77
C TYR A 266 19.36 15.92 -1.26
N GLU A 267 20.40 16.59 -0.77
CA GLU A 267 21.78 16.30 -1.16
C GLU A 267 22.16 14.85 -0.85
N SER A 268 21.95 14.41 0.39
CA SER A 268 22.18 13.03 0.79
C SER A 268 21.31 12.03 0.02
N THR A 269 20.08 12.45 -0.33
CA THR A 269 19.17 11.60 -1.09
C THR A 269 19.60 11.41 -2.53
N ILE A 270 20.01 12.48 -3.20
CA ILE A 270 20.54 12.45 -4.56
C ILE A 270 21.84 11.66 -4.61
N ASP A 271 22.70 11.79 -3.60
CA ASP A 271 23.95 11.05 -3.49
C ASP A 271 23.71 9.54 -3.49
N TYR A 272 22.88 9.02 -2.58
CA TYR A 272 22.60 7.57 -2.56
C TYR A 272 21.81 7.11 -3.80
N LEU A 273 20.91 7.94 -4.33
CA LEU A 273 20.18 7.60 -5.56
C LEU A 273 21.15 7.47 -6.74
N ASN A 274 22.23 8.27 -6.80
CA ASN A 274 23.23 8.19 -7.85
C ASN A 274 24.08 6.90 -7.81
N GLU A 275 24.03 6.10 -6.75
CA GLU A 275 24.60 4.75 -6.73
C GLU A 275 23.79 3.76 -7.58
N ILE A 276 22.46 3.98 -7.69
CA ILE A 276 21.55 3.04 -8.34
C ILE A 276 20.95 3.56 -9.64
N VAL A 277 20.66 4.86 -9.75
CA VAL A 277 20.04 5.46 -10.95
C VAL A 277 20.83 5.15 -12.23
N PRO A 278 22.17 5.28 -12.30
CA PRO A 278 22.92 4.96 -13.52
C PRO A 278 22.90 3.48 -13.91
N ILE A 279 22.68 2.58 -12.95
CA ILE A 279 22.57 1.13 -13.17
C ILE A 279 21.22 0.81 -13.80
N ILE A 280 20.16 1.47 -13.35
CA ILE A 280 18.78 1.25 -13.83
C ILE A 280 18.51 2.00 -15.13
N ILE A 281 18.99 3.24 -15.23
CA ILE A 281 18.81 4.12 -16.38
C ILE A 281 20.21 4.49 -16.87
N PRO A 282 20.68 3.86 -17.97
CA PRO A 282 22.04 4.04 -18.45
C PRO A 282 22.41 5.51 -18.65
N ASP A 283 23.58 5.85 -18.10
CA ASP A 283 24.23 7.16 -18.16
C ASP A 283 23.47 8.31 -17.48
N LEU A 284 22.39 8.04 -16.74
CA LEU A 284 21.62 9.07 -16.03
C LEU A 284 22.17 9.28 -14.63
N ARG A 285 22.44 10.53 -14.27
CA ARG A 285 22.69 11.00 -12.90
C ARG A 285 21.78 12.15 -12.55
N LEU A 286 21.45 12.25 -11.26
CA LEU A 286 20.69 13.34 -10.69
C LEU A 286 21.65 14.38 -10.11
N GLU A 287 21.37 15.65 -10.36
CA GLU A 287 22.11 16.78 -9.84
C GLU A 287 21.13 17.77 -9.20
N MET A 288 21.62 18.52 -8.22
CA MET A 288 20.90 19.64 -7.62
C MET A 288 21.74 20.90 -7.73
N GLU A 289 21.19 21.91 -8.40
CA GLU A 289 21.75 23.26 -8.41
C GLU A 289 21.06 24.10 -7.34
N ALA A 290 21.82 24.96 -6.69
CA ALA A 290 21.35 25.71 -5.54
C ALA A 290 21.83 27.17 -5.63
N SER A 291 20.96 28.13 -5.30
CA SER A 291 21.31 29.55 -5.21
C SER A 291 22.16 29.86 -3.97
N GLU A 292 22.53 31.11 -3.77
CA GLU A 292 23.03 31.56 -2.47
C GLU A 292 21.94 31.46 -1.38
N ILE A 293 22.37 31.41 -0.12
CA ILE A 293 21.45 31.38 1.04
C ILE A 293 20.85 32.77 1.23
N GLU A 294 19.52 32.82 1.27
CA GLU A 294 18.77 34.01 1.63
C GLU A 294 18.25 33.87 3.06
N ILE A 295 18.43 34.90 3.88
CA ILE A 295 17.90 34.96 5.25
C ILE A 295 16.61 35.76 5.21
N ARG A 296 15.49 35.12 5.52
CA ARG A 296 14.19 35.78 5.61
C ARG A 296 14.09 36.65 6.86
N SER A 297 13.10 37.54 6.86
CA SER A 297 12.79 38.44 7.98
C SER A 297 12.47 37.72 9.30
N ASP A 298 12.10 36.45 9.25
CA ASP A 298 11.84 35.56 10.40
C ASP A 298 13.11 34.81 10.89
N GLY A 299 14.27 35.06 10.27
CA GLY A 299 15.54 34.42 10.60
C GLY A 299 15.74 33.05 9.93
N GLN A 300 14.77 32.55 9.14
CA GLN A 300 14.92 31.28 8.44
C GLN A 300 15.88 31.41 7.26
N LYS A 301 16.80 30.44 7.15
CA LYS A 301 17.72 30.30 6.02
C LYS A 301 17.04 29.49 4.92
N ILE A 302 16.81 30.12 3.79
CA ILE A 302 16.22 29.50 2.62
C ILE A 302 17.20 29.52 1.45
N ARG A 303 17.03 28.58 0.52
CA ARG A 303 17.78 28.53 -0.72
C ARG A 303 16.88 28.05 -1.85
N ASN A 304 17.07 28.59 -3.05
CA ASN A 304 16.35 28.14 -4.24
C ASN A 304 17.10 26.96 -4.86
N VAL A 305 16.41 25.84 -5.09
CA VAL A 305 16.99 24.62 -5.66
C VAL A 305 16.35 24.23 -6.98
N SER A 306 17.16 23.73 -7.92
CA SER A 306 16.73 23.17 -9.19
C SER A 306 17.28 21.75 -9.36
N PHE A 307 16.40 20.82 -9.72
CA PHE A 307 16.77 19.42 -9.95
C PHE A 307 17.06 19.18 -11.44
N ILE A 308 18.20 18.55 -11.71
CA ILE A 308 18.77 18.39 -13.05
C ILE A 308 19.02 16.91 -13.30
N SER A 309 18.70 16.46 -14.52
CA SER A 309 19.21 15.20 -15.06
C SER A 309 20.45 15.47 -15.89
N ASN A 310 21.52 14.72 -15.62
CA ASN A 310 22.72 14.70 -16.43
C ASN A 310 22.83 13.35 -17.12
N ARG A 311 22.71 13.34 -18.45
CA ARG A 311 22.85 12.13 -19.25
C ARG A 311 24.04 12.23 -20.19
N ALA A 312 25.09 11.47 -19.90
CA ALA A 312 26.34 11.50 -20.66
C ALA A 312 26.88 12.93 -20.90
N GLY A 313 26.83 13.78 -19.87
CA GLY A 313 27.29 15.18 -19.92
C GLY A 313 26.25 16.18 -20.43
N LYS A 314 25.10 15.73 -20.93
CA LYS A 314 24.00 16.61 -21.35
C LYS A 314 23.08 16.87 -20.18
N ARG A 315 23.02 18.14 -19.74
CA ARG A 315 22.26 18.58 -18.57
C ARG A 315 20.91 19.16 -18.99
N PHE A 316 19.83 18.65 -18.41
CA PHE A 316 18.48 19.14 -18.61
C PHE A 316 17.75 19.22 -17.27
N SER A 317 16.72 20.07 -17.17
CA SER A 317 15.84 20.03 -16.00
C SER A 317 15.19 18.65 -15.90
N LEU A 318 15.16 18.07 -14.69
CA LEU A 318 14.48 16.81 -14.42
C LEU A 318 12.99 16.84 -14.83
N LYS A 319 12.39 18.04 -14.92
CA LYS A 319 11.04 18.27 -15.47
C LYS A 319 10.84 17.70 -16.88
N HIS A 320 11.89 17.69 -17.70
CA HIS A 320 11.86 17.27 -19.09
C HIS A 320 12.14 15.78 -19.30
N GLU A 321 12.44 15.03 -18.23
CA GLU A 321 12.52 13.58 -18.32
C GLU A 321 11.13 12.95 -18.50
N SER A 322 11.11 11.74 -19.05
CA SER A 322 9.87 11.00 -19.23
C SER A 322 9.19 10.70 -17.89
N GLU A 323 7.87 10.57 -17.91
CA GLU A 323 7.11 10.17 -16.72
C GLU A 323 7.60 8.83 -16.15
N GLY A 324 7.99 7.89 -17.02
CA GLY A 324 8.57 6.61 -16.61
C GLY A 324 9.87 6.79 -15.82
N ILE A 325 10.79 7.64 -16.29
CA ILE A 325 12.06 7.92 -15.57
C ILE A 325 11.78 8.55 -14.20
N ARG A 326 10.89 9.54 -14.14
CA ARG A 326 10.53 10.18 -12.86
C ARG A 326 9.87 9.20 -11.89
N LYS A 327 8.96 8.34 -12.39
CA LYS A 327 8.35 7.26 -11.60
C LYS A 327 9.38 6.28 -11.06
N ILE A 328 10.35 5.87 -11.88
CA ILE A 328 11.47 5.01 -11.45
C ILE A 328 12.23 5.68 -10.30
N ILE A 329 12.64 6.94 -10.47
CA ILE A 329 13.36 7.69 -9.43
C ILE A 329 12.55 7.76 -8.12
N SER A 330 11.24 8.04 -8.20
CA SER A 330 10.36 8.08 -7.03
C SER A 330 10.30 6.75 -6.27
N MET A 331 10.30 5.65 -7.01
CA MET A 331 10.15 4.31 -6.46
C MET A 331 11.47 3.71 -5.95
N LEU A 332 12.61 4.12 -6.52
CA LEU A 332 13.93 3.56 -6.19
C LEU A 332 14.26 3.66 -4.71
N GLY A 333 13.87 4.73 -4.03
CA GLY A 333 14.11 4.85 -2.60
C GLY A 333 13.40 3.76 -1.78
N PHE A 334 12.15 3.42 -2.09
CA PHE A 334 11.44 2.30 -1.44
C PHE A 334 12.12 0.95 -1.73
N LEU A 335 12.56 0.75 -2.97
CA LEU A 335 13.27 -0.46 -3.39
C LEU A 335 14.59 -0.62 -2.63
N VAL A 336 15.35 0.46 -2.44
CA VAL A 336 16.58 0.47 -1.63
C VAL A 336 16.27 0.13 -0.17
N GLU A 337 15.22 0.71 0.42
CA GLU A 337 14.84 0.42 1.81
C GLU A 337 14.45 -1.06 2.01
N VAL A 338 13.55 -1.59 1.18
CA VAL A 338 13.07 -2.97 1.32
C VAL A 338 14.16 -4.00 1.05
N TYR A 339 15.10 -3.70 0.15
CA TYR A 339 16.24 -4.58 -0.09
C TYR A 339 17.13 -4.70 1.15
N ASN A 340 17.35 -3.60 1.86
CA ASN A 340 18.37 -3.51 2.91
C ASN A 340 17.86 -3.62 4.36
N LYS A 341 16.55 -3.48 4.61
CA LYS A 341 15.96 -3.44 5.96
C LYS A 341 14.89 -4.51 6.14
N GLU A 342 15.00 -5.32 7.20
CA GLU A 342 14.12 -6.47 7.45
C GLU A 342 12.69 -6.12 7.88
N ASN A 343 12.48 -4.95 8.48
CA ASN A 343 11.18 -4.49 8.97
C ASN A 343 10.37 -3.71 7.92
N ILE A 344 10.97 -3.36 6.79
CA ILE A 344 10.28 -2.60 5.75
C ILE A 344 9.36 -3.53 4.96
N ILE A 345 8.14 -3.06 4.77
CA ILE A 345 7.14 -3.70 3.92
C ILE A 345 6.77 -2.67 2.86
N ALA A 346 7.08 -2.96 1.60
CA ALA A 346 6.77 -2.10 0.47
C ALA A 346 5.63 -2.70 -0.35
N VAL A 347 4.59 -1.91 -0.60
CA VAL A 347 3.43 -2.24 -1.42
C VAL A 347 3.40 -1.29 -2.61
N ILE A 348 3.64 -1.80 -3.82
CA ILE A 348 3.82 -0.97 -5.02
C ILE A 348 2.79 -1.34 -6.08
N ASP A 349 1.97 -0.37 -6.51
CA ASP A 349 1.08 -0.56 -7.66
C ASP A 349 1.81 -0.33 -8.99
N GLU A 350 1.57 -1.22 -9.95
CA GLU A 350 2.12 -1.20 -11.31
C GLU A 350 3.63 -0.94 -11.30
N LEU A 351 4.36 -1.85 -10.66
CA LEU A 351 5.83 -1.83 -10.57
C LEU A 351 6.48 -1.81 -11.97
N ASP A 352 5.79 -2.36 -12.96
CA ASP A 352 6.25 -2.45 -14.35
C ASP A 352 6.01 -1.20 -15.19
N ALA A 353 5.15 -0.28 -14.76
CA ALA A 353 4.83 0.89 -15.56
C ALA A 353 6.05 1.82 -15.70
N GLY A 354 6.49 2.00 -16.94
CA GLY A 354 7.64 2.85 -17.29
C GLY A 354 9.01 2.18 -17.15
N VAL A 355 9.06 0.91 -16.74
CA VAL A 355 10.31 0.14 -16.58
C VAL A 355 10.52 -0.80 -17.75
N PHE A 356 11.75 -0.87 -18.28
CA PHE A 356 12.09 -1.84 -19.31
C PHE A 356 11.94 -3.27 -18.80
N GLU A 357 11.18 -4.10 -19.53
CA GLU A 357 10.74 -5.42 -19.04
C GLU A 357 11.89 -6.36 -18.64
N TYR A 358 12.98 -6.35 -19.41
CA TYR A 358 14.16 -7.17 -19.11
C TYR A 358 14.75 -6.78 -17.76
N LEU A 359 14.99 -5.48 -17.55
CA LEU A 359 15.56 -4.95 -16.31
C LEU A 359 14.66 -5.27 -15.12
N LEU A 360 13.35 -5.11 -15.26
CA LEU A 360 12.40 -5.48 -14.21
C LEU A 360 12.53 -6.95 -13.83
N GLY A 361 12.64 -7.84 -14.82
CA GLY A 361 12.85 -9.27 -14.57
C GLY A 361 14.10 -9.55 -13.74
N GLU A 362 15.24 -8.97 -14.13
CA GLU A 362 16.51 -9.15 -13.41
C GLU A 362 16.46 -8.56 -11.99
N LEU A 363 15.85 -7.37 -11.81
CA LEU A 363 15.69 -6.77 -10.50
C LEU A 363 14.84 -7.63 -9.58
N ILE A 364 13.71 -8.13 -10.07
CA ILE A 364 12.81 -8.95 -9.25
C ILE A 364 13.44 -10.29 -8.87
N GLU A 365 14.28 -10.86 -9.74
CA GLU A 365 15.08 -12.05 -9.41
C GLU A 365 16.04 -11.76 -8.24
N ILE A 366 16.81 -10.66 -8.33
CA ILE A 366 17.73 -10.22 -7.26
C ILE A 366 16.97 -9.99 -5.94
N PHE A 367 15.82 -9.33 -5.99
CA PHE A 367 14.98 -9.10 -4.81
C PHE A 367 14.45 -10.40 -4.24
N SER A 368 14.02 -11.34 -5.09
CA SER A 368 13.55 -12.65 -4.67
C SER A 368 14.61 -13.40 -3.89
N GLU A 369 15.88 -13.30 -4.27
CA GLU A 369 16.98 -14.00 -3.61
C GLU A 369 17.48 -13.29 -2.35
N SER A 370 17.58 -11.95 -2.37
CA SER A 370 18.40 -11.22 -1.40
C SER A 370 17.70 -10.10 -0.64
N ALA A 371 16.44 -9.75 -0.97
CA ALA A 371 15.75 -8.70 -0.23
C ALA A 371 15.44 -9.13 1.21
N LYS A 372 15.77 -8.25 2.17
CA LYS A 372 15.54 -8.48 3.61
C LYS A 372 14.11 -8.18 4.06
N GLY A 373 13.49 -7.15 3.49
CA GLY A 373 12.12 -6.75 3.75
C GLY A 373 11.09 -7.56 2.95
N GLN A 374 9.83 -7.11 2.97
CA GLN A 374 8.77 -7.70 2.15
C GLN A 374 8.35 -6.74 1.04
N LEU A 375 8.51 -7.13 -0.21
CA LEU A 375 8.05 -6.41 -1.40
C LEU A 375 6.79 -7.07 -1.94
N ILE A 376 5.69 -6.33 -1.98
CA ILE A 376 4.41 -6.73 -2.55
C ILE A 376 4.14 -5.78 -3.70
N PHE A 377 3.84 -6.30 -4.88
CA PHE A 377 3.61 -5.44 -6.02
C PHE A 377 2.58 -6.00 -6.99
N THR A 378 1.98 -5.12 -7.77
CA THR A 378 1.13 -5.51 -8.90
C THR A 378 1.88 -5.33 -10.21
N SER A 379 1.59 -6.20 -11.18
CA SER A 379 2.19 -6.12 -12.51
C SER A 379 1.36 -6.89 -13.54
N HIS A 380 1.49 -6.47 -14.81
CA HIS A 380 1.01 -7.13 -16.01
C HIS A 380 2.16 -7.71 -16.87
N ASN A 381 3.41 -7.48 -16.46
CA ASN A 381 4.61 -7.87 -17.19
C ASN A 381 4.95 -9.37 -17.05
N LEU A 382 4.86 -10.08 -18.17
CA LEU A 382 5.09 -11.52 -18.22
C LEU A 382 6.55 -11.93 -17.96
N ARG A 383 7.53 -11.04 -18.11
CA ARG A 383 8.96 -11.34 -17.87
C ARG A 383 9.21 -11.70 -16.41
N VAL A 384 8.48 -11.08 -15.49
CA VAL A 384 8.60 -11.40 -14.06
C VAL A 384 8.13 -12.82 -13.75
N LEU A 385 7.12 -13.32 -14.46
CA LEU A 385 6.68 -14.71 -14.31
C LEU A 385 7.78 -15.70 -14.71
N GLU A 386 8.70 -15.32 -15.59
CA GLU A 386 9.82 -16.20 -15.98
C GLU A 386 10.89 -16.31 -14.89
N LYS A 387 10.95 -15.33 -13.98
CA LYS A 387 12.02 -15.16 -12.99
C LYS A 387 11.59 -15.54 -11.57
N LEU A 388 10.30 -15.34 -11.24
CA LEU A 388 9.79 -15.67 -9.91
C LEU A 388 9.36 -17.13 -9.77
N PRO A 389 9.68 -17.79 -8.65
CA PRO A 389 9.07 -19.07 -8.27
C PRO A 389 7.55 -18.94 -8.14
N SER A 390 6.81 -20.00 -8.49
CA SER A 390 5.34 -19.97 -8.50
C SER A 390 4.70 -19.62 -7.15
N TYR A 391 5.30 -20.01 -6.03
CA TYR A 391 4.78 -19.69 -4.70
C TYR A 391 4.90 -18.19 -4.35
N LYS A 392 5.75 -17.43 -5.06
CA LYS A 392 5.90 -15.98 -4.93
C LYS A 392 4.96 -15.18 -5.83
N VAL A 393 4.17 -15.86 -6.67
CA VAL A 393 3.25 -15.25 -7.63
C VAL A 393 1.81 -15.56 -7.23
N VAL A 394 1.03 -14.50 -7.05
CA VAL A 394 -0.41 -14.58 -6.80
C VAL A 394 -1.13 -14.15 -8.08
N PHE A 395 -2.00 -15.02 -8.59
CA PHE A 395 -2.85 -14.71 -9.73
C PHE A 395 -4.20 -14.17 -9.25
N SER A 396 -4.55 -13.02 -9.80
CA SER A 396 -5.86 -12.39 -9.69
C SER A 396 -6.77 -12.97 -10.78
N THR A 397 -7.68 -13.84 -10.37
CA THR A 397 -8.55 -14.64 -11.25
C THR A 397 -9.71 -13.81 -11.79
N ALA A 398 -10.52 -14.40 -12.67
CA ALA A 398 -11.83 -13.86 -13.07
C ALA A 398 -12.92 -14.11 -12.01
N CYS A 399 -12.76 -15.12 -11.14
CA CYS A 399 -13.72 -15.51 -10.11
C CYS A 399 -13.73 -14.52 -8.93
N PRO A 400 -14.85 -13.84 -8.64
CA PRO A 400 -14.92 -12.85 -7.58
C PRO A 400 -14.82 -13.43 -6.17
N THR A 401 -15.25 -14.68 -5.95
CA THR A 401 -15.27 -15.37 -4.65
C THR A 401 -13.99 -16.15 -4.35
N ASN A 402 -13.10 -16.29 -5.33
CA ASN A 402 -11.77 -16.90 -5.16
C ASN A 402 -10.75 -16.05 -5.93
N ARG A 403 -10.63 -14.79 -5.52
CA ARG A 403 -10.01 -13.77 -6.37
C ARG A 403 -8.50 -13.90 -6.48
N TYR A 404 -7.83 -14.40 -5.46
CA TYR A 404 -6.37 -14.48 -5.39
C TYR A 404 -5.95 -15.93 -5.16
N ILE A 405 -5.22 -16.50 -6.12
CA ILE A 405 -4.78 -17.90 -6.05
C ILE A 405 -3.29 -18.03 -6.34
N ARG A 406 -2.69 -19.12 -5.89
CA ARG A 406 -1.38 -19.57 -6.36
C ARG A 406 -1.55 -20.85 -7.16
N LEU A 407 -0.84 -20.96 -8.26
CA LEU A 407 -0.86 -22.19 -9.05
C LEU A 407 -0.08 -23.30 -8.32
N THR A 408 -0.75 -24.42 -8.10
CA THR A 408 -0.19 -25.60 -7.43
C THR A 408 0.34 -26.62 -8.45
N GLY A 409 1.19 -27.54 -8.02
CA GLY A 409 1.66 -28.64 -8.87
C GLY A 409 2.62 -28.24 -10.00
N ILE A 410 3.17 -27.02 -9.98
CA ILE A 410 4.14 -26.55 -10.97
C ILE A 410 5.51 -27.18 -10.70
N LYS A 411 6.03 -27.93 -11.68
CA LYS A 411 7.39 -28.47 -11.62
C LYS A 411 8.41 -27.33 -11.76
N PRO A 412 9.57 -27.38 -11.07
CA PRO A 412 10.62 -26.36 -11.21
C PRO A 412 11.14 -26.16 -12.63
N SER A 413 11.06 -27.20 -13.48
CA SER A 413 11.46 -27.14 -14.90
C SER A 413 10.47 -26.37 -15.78
N ASN A 414 9.27 -26.07 -15.28
CA ASN A 414 8.24 -25.42 -16.09
C ASN A 414 8.37 -23.90 -15.98
N ASN A 415 8.29 -23.24 -17.13
CA ASN A 415 8.19 -21.79 -17.18
C ASN A 415 6.76 -21.37 -16.78
N LEU A 416 6.65 -20.52 -15.75
CA LEU A 416 5.36 -20.05 -15.23
C LEU A 416 4.63 -19.13 -16.23
N ARG A 417 5.35 -18.35 -17.03
CA ARG A 417 4.76 -17.57 -18.14
C ARG A 417 4.05 -18.49 -19.13
N ASP A 418 4.70 -19.58 -19.53
CA ASP A 418 4.11 -20.52 -20.49
C ASP A 418 2.86 -21.20 -19.93
N ILE A 419 2.89 -21.59 -18.65
CA ILE A 419 1.71 -22.14 -17.96
C ILE A 419 0.57 -21.11 -17.94
N TYR A 420 0.87 -19.88 -17.56
CA TYR A 420 -0.11 -18.80 -17.51
C TYR A 420 -0.72 -18.52 -18.88
N LEU A 421 0.09 -18.41 -19.93
CA LEU A 421 -0.39 -18.19 -21.31
C LEU A 421 -1.24 -19.36 -21.81
N ARG A 422 -0.87 -20.60 -21.51
CA ARG A 422 -1.69 -21.77 -21.84
C ARG A 422 -3.02 -21.76 -21.09
N GLY A 423 -3.01 -21.42 -19.81
CA GLY A 423 -4.22 -21.28 -18.99
C GLY A 423 -5.19 -20.24 -19.55
N ILE A 424 -4.66 -19.14 -20.08
CA ILE A 424 -5.44 -18.09 -20.77
C ILE A 424 -6.05 -18.60 -22.09
N GLN A 425 -5.27 -19.32 -22.89
CA GLN A 425 -5.65 -19.69 -24.26
C GLN A 425 -6.55 -20.93 -24.34
N LEU A 426 -6.26 -21.94 -23.52
CA LEU A 426 -6.87 -23.27 -23.59
C LEU A 426 -7.87 -23.51 -22.46
N GLY A 427 -7.86 -22.69 -21.40
CA GLY A 427 -8.54 -22.98 -20.14
C GLY A 427 -7.91 -24.16 -19.40
N GLY A 428 -8.66 -24.76 -18.47
CA GLY A 428 -8.27 -26.03 -17.82
C GLY A 428 -7.61 -25.91 -16.44
N HIS A 429 -7.49 -24.70 -15.88
CA HIS A 429 -7.30 -24.53 -14.43
C HIS A 429 -8.66 -24.62 -13.71
N GLU A 430 -8.65 -24.95 -12.42
CA GLU A 430 -9.90 -24.95 -11.61
C GLU A 430 -10.59 -23.58 -11.64
N GLU A 431 -9.79 -22.50 -11.76
CA GLU A 431 -10.27 -21.13 -11.84
C GLU A 431 -9.89 -20.48 -13.17
N GLU A 432 -10.82 -19.73 -13.75
CA GLU A 432 -10.55 -18.92 -14.95
C GLU A 432 -9.60 -17.76 -14.61
N LEU A 433 -8.40 -17.76 -15.20
CA LEU A 433 -7.40 -16.70 -14.99
C LEU A 433 -7.66 -15.46 -15.87
N TYR A 434 -8.44 -15.60 -16.94
CA TYR A 434 -8.67 -14.56 -17.93
C TYR A 434 -10.04 -14.69 -18.58
N GLN A 435 -10.76 -13.56 -18.70
CA GLN A 435 -11.99 -13.50 -19.46
C GLN A 435 -11.68 -13.18 -20.92
N GLY A 436 -11.54 -14.23 -21.71
CA GLY A 436 -11.20 -14.13 -23.13
C GLY A 436 -12.26 -13.45 -23.99
N VAL A 437 -11.83 -12.49 -24.82
CA VAL A 437 -12.65 -11.95 -25.91
C VAL A 437 -12.06 -12.40 -27.25
N SER A 438 -12.86 -13.11 -28.06
CA SER A 438 -12.42 -13.54 -29.39
C SER A 438 -12.06 -12.34 -30.29
N ASN A 439 -11.02 -12.48 -31.12
CA ASN A 439 -10.62 -11.47 -32.10
C ASN A 439 -11.79 -10.99 -32.98
N SER A 440 -12.72 -11.88 -33.35
CA SER A 440 -13.91 -11.55 -34.14
C SER A 440 -14.88 -10.63 -33.38
N LYS A 441 -15.07 -10.84 -32.08
CA LYS A 441 -15.87 -9.93 -31.22
C LYS A 441 -15.22 -8.55 -31.14
N ILE A 442 -13.90 -8.48 -30.99
CA ILE A 442 -13.14 -7.20 -30.96
C ILE A 442 -13.33 -6.45 -32.28
N LYS A 443 -13.07 -7.10 -33.44
CA LYS A 443 -13.26 -6.49 -34.77
C LYS A 443 -14.69 -5.96 -34.96
N ARG A 444 -15.70 -6.74 -34.54
CA ARG A 444 -17.10 -6.34 -34.63
C ARG A 444 -17.42 -5.13 -33.73
N ALA A 445 -16.89 -5.10 -32.52
CA ALA A 445 -17.09 -3.99 -31.59
C ALA A 445 -16.48 -2.69 -32.14
N LEU A 446 -15.24 -2.75 -32.66
CA LEU A 446 -14.58 -1.60 -33.29
C LEU A 446 -15.38 -1.07 -34.49
N ARG A 447 -15.85 -1.94 -35.38
CA ARG A 447 -16.71 -1.54 -36.51
C ARG A 447 -18.01 -0.88 -36.04
N LYS A 448 -18.68 -1.45 -35.04
CA LYS A 448 -19.90 -0.86 -34.47
C LYS A 448 -19.64 0.50 -33.83
N ALA A 449 -18.48 0.69 -33.21
CA ALA A 449 -18.08 1.97 -32.66
C ALA A 449 -17.84 3.01 -33.76
N GLY A 450 -17.13 2.64 -34.84
CA GLY A 450 -16.93 3.51 -36.02
C GLY A 450 -18.25 3.98 -36.65
N ILE A 451 -19.21 3.07 -36.82
CA ILE A 451 -20.57 3.43 -37.31
C ILE A 451 -21.24 4.48 -36.41
N LYS A 452 -21.07 4.39 -35.08
CA LYS A 452 -21.62 5.38 -34.14
C LYS A 452 -20.88 6.72 -34.18
N LEU A 453 -19.63 6.73 -34.64
CA LEU A 453 -18.83 7.94 -34.86
C LEU A 453 -19.13 8.61 -36.22
N GLY A 454 -19.91 7.95 -37.08
CA GLY A 454 -20.30 8.47 -38.39
C GLY A 454 -19.44 7.98 -39.56
N GLU A 455 -18.68 6.90 -39.38
CA GLU A 455 -17.91 6.22 -40.46
C GLU A 455 -18.68 5.08 -41.16
#